data_AF-A0AAV1UT81-F1
#
_entry.id   AF-A0AAV1UT81-F1
#
_cell.length_a   1.000
_cell.length_b   1.000
_cell.length_c   1.000
_cell.angle_alpha   90.00
_cell.angle_beta   90.00
_cell.angle_gamma   90.00
#
_symmetry.space_group_name_H-M   'P 1'
#
loop_
_entity.id
_entity.type
_entity.pdbx_description
1 polymer ?
#
loop_
_entity_poly.entity_id
_entity_poly.type
_entity_poly.pdbx_seq_one_letter_code
_entity_poly.pdbx_strand_id
1 'polypeptide(L)'
;MNRTLVECARCMMEHAGLGKSYWGEAVMTAMFLRNRCPTRAIHQDKSPYQVWTMKKPILANLKVFGCHAYVQVPQDKRAKFDSKSSLCRFLGYAEHQKSYRFEEVSTGAIKISRDATFMEDKFDEGPRNYNDESSVVEFDDHDEDEEKEEGKTDDDMDSSDDDNEDTRSSKSNIKRHTRTQSLEKATVIQVPSEEHTEVRRLSM
;
A
#
# COMPACT_ATOMS: atom_id res chain seq x y z
N MET A 1 7.07 1.72 -6.72
CA MET A 1 5.95 1.69 -5.74
C MET A 1 5.88 2.92 -4.82
N ASN A 2 6.91 3.26 -4.03
CA ASN A 2 6.85 4.41 -3.10
C ASN A 2 6.50 5.74 -3.80
N ARG A 3 7.11 5.99 -4.97
CA ARG A 3 6.78 7.13 -5.85
C ARG A 3 5.27 7.22 -6.14
N THR A 4 4.70 6.13 -6.65
CA THR A 4 3.26 6.03 -6.99
C THR A 4 2.35 6.27 -5.78
N LEU A 5 2.71 5.80 -4.58
CA LEU A 5 1.92 6.07 -3.37
C LEU A 5 1.91 7.56 -3.00
N VAL A 6 3.03 8.25 -3.18
CA VAL A 6 3.13 9.71 -2.95
C VAL A 6 2.36 10.49 -4.01
N GLU A 7 2.42 10.07 -5.28
CA GLU A 7 1.64 10.66 -6.38
C GLU A 7 0.14 10.50 -6.15
N CYS A 8 -0.35 9.29 -5.83
CA CYS A 8 -1.74 9.07 -5.45
C CYS A 8 -2.16 9.93 -4.24
N ALA A 9 -1.36 9.95 -3.17
CA ALA A 9 -1.65 10.75 -1.98
C ALA A 9 -1.73 12.25 -2.29
N ARG A 10 -0.87 12.76 -3.17
CA ARG A 10 -0.91 14.15 -3.65
C ARG A 10 -2.20 14.44 -4.41
N CYS A 11 -2.59 13.59 -5.35
CA CYS A 11 -3.85 13.75 -6.09
C CYS A 11 -5.07 13.70 -5.16
N MET A 12 -5.07 12.84 -4.14
CA MET A 12 -6.15 12.74 -3.15
C MET A 12 -6.26 13.99 -2.26
N MET A 13 -5.13 14.57 -1.83
CA MET A 13 -5.14 15.84 -1.08
C MET A 13 -5.61 17.01 -1.94
N GLU A 14 -5.14 17.12 -3.18
CA GLU A 14 -5.54 18.17 -4.12
C GLU A 14 -7.05 18.09 -4.43
N HIS A 15 -7.55 16.90 -4.76
CA HIS A 15 -8.98 16.68 -4.99
C HIS A 15 -9.84 17.07 -3.78
N ALA A 16 -9.36 16.78 -2.57
CA ALA A 16 -10.06 17.09 -1.32
C ALA A 16 -9.93 18.55 -0.86
N GLY A 17 -9.01 19.35 -1.43
CA GLY A 17 -8.72 20.70 -0.96
C GLY A 17 -7.96 20.75 0.37
N LEU A 18 -7.09 19.76 0.64
CA LEU A 18 -6.45 19.58 1.94
C LEU A 18 -4.98 19.99 1.95
N GLY A 19 -4.60 20.70 3.01
CA GLY A 19 -3.23 21.14 3.23
C GLY A 19 -2.24 20.00 3.45
N LYS A 20 -0.95 20.31 3.28
CA LYS A 20 0.16 19.33 3.38
C LYS A 20 0.27 18.63 4.74
N SER A 21 -0.38 19.12 5.79
CA SER A 21 -0.49 18.47 7.10
C SER A 21 -1.09 17.06 7.04
N TYR A 22 -1.97 16.80 6.07
CA TYR A 22 -2.71 15.53 5.95
C TYR A 22 -1.96 14.43 5.17
N TRP A 23 -0.70 14.66 4.82
CA TRP A 23 0.10 13.75 3.97
C TRP A 23 0.14 12.31 4.49
N GLY A 24 0.25 12.10 5.80
CA GLY A 24 0.33 10.76 6.40
C GLY A 24 -0.96 9.97 6.21
N GLU A 25 -2.10 10.60 6.48
CA GLU A 25 -3.44 10.02 6.32
C GLU A 25 -3.75 9.74 4.82
N ALA A 26 -3.33 10.66 3.94
CA ALA A 26 -3.45 10.49 2.49
C ALA A 26 -2.62 9.30 1.98
N VAL A 27 -1.36 9.15 2.40
CA VAL A 27 -0.49 8.02 2.04
C VAL A 27 -1.04 6.70 2.57
N MET A 28 -1.51 6.66 3.82
CA MET A 28 -2.14 5.46 4.39
C MET A 28 -3.41 5.06 3.63
N THR A 29 -4.22 6.03 3.21
CA THR A 29 -5.43 5.79 2.41
C THR A 29 -5.08 5.32 1.00
N ALA A 30 -4.08 5.93 0.34
CA ALA A 30 -3.58 5.51 -0.96
C ALA A 30 -3.03 4.07 -0.93
N MET A 31 -2.27 3.70 0.11
CA MET A 31 -1.80 2.33 0.34
C MET A 31 -2.96 1.34 0.55
N PHE A 32 -3.96 1.73 1.35
CA PHE A 32 -5.16 0.92 1.59
C PHE A 32 -5.95 0.63 0.31
N LEU A 33 -6.05 1.62 -0.58
CA LEU A 33 -6.68 1.48 -1.90
C LEU A 33 -5.83 0.62 -2.84
N ARG A 34 -4.54 0.94 -3.02
CA ARG A 34 -3.63 0.19 -3.91
C ARG A 34 -3.56 -1.30 -3.56
N ASN A 35 -3.61 -1.65 -2.28
CA ASN A 35 -3.65 -3.06 -1.84
C ASN A 35 -4.96 -3.78 -2.20
N ARG A 36 -6.04 -3.06 -2.51
CA ARG A 36 -7.37 -3.62 -2.86
C ARG A 36 -7.68 -3.57 -4.35
N CYS A 37 -7.03 -2.71 -5.11
CA CYS A 37 -7.06 -2.73 -6.57
C CYS A 37 -6.38 -4.00 -7.11
N PRO A 38 -6.88 -4.60 -8.20
CA PRO A 38 -6.10 -5.50 -9.04
C PRO A 38 -4.78 -4.86 -9.48
N THR A 39 -3.78 -5.66 -9.86
CA THR A 39 -2.50 -5.16 -10.39
C THR A 39 -1.94 -6.17 -11.39
N ARG A 40 -1.47 -5.69 -12.55
CA ARG A 40 -0.96 -6.53 -13.67
C ARG A 40 0.13 -7.54 -13.24
N ALA A 41 0.95 -7.18 -12.24
CA ALA A 41 1.98 -8.04 -11.65
C ALA A 41 1.44 -9.29 -10.93
N ILE A 42 0.12 -9.38 -10.67
CA ILE A 42 -0.53 -10.53 -10.04
C ILE A 42 -1.47 -11.17 -11.06
N HIS A 43 -1.20 -12.45 -11.38
CA HIS A 43 -2.03 -13.20 -12.31
C HIS A 43 -3.52 -13.26 -11.90
N GLN A 44 -4.40 -13.26 -12.91
CA GLN A 44 -5.86 -13.42 -12.78
C GLN A 44 -6.57 -12.24 -12.07
N ASP A 45 -6.11 -11.00 -12.29
CA ASP A 45 -6.73 -9.75 -11.83
C ASP A 45 -7.01 -9.72 -10.31
N LYS A 46 -6.16 -10.40 -9.53
CA LYS A 46 -6.25 -10.43 -8.07
C LYS A 46 -5.59 -9.20 -7.47
N SER A 47 -6.18 -8.67 -6.41
CA SER A 47 -5.53 -7.63 -5.62
C SER A 47 -4.50 -8.22 -4.65
N PRO A 48 -3.46 -7.45 -4.26
CA PRO A 48 -2.49 -7.87 -3.25
C PRO A 48 -3.16 -8.36 -1.94
N TYR A 49 -4.22 -7.67 -1.50
CA TYR A 49 -5.04 -8.07 -0.35
C TYR A 49 -5.67 -9.45 -0.51
N GLN A 50 -6.16 -9.78 -1.71
CA GLN A 50 -6.77 -11.08 -1.97
C GLN A 50 -5.74 -12.21 -1.99
N VAL A 51 -4.53 -11.97 -2.51
CA VAL A 51 -3.44 -12.95 -2.46
C VAL A 51 -3.00 -13.18 -1.02
N TRP A 52 -2.81 -12.12 -0.24
CA TRP A 52 -2.33 -12.21 1.15
C TRP A 52 -3.35 -12.81 2.11
N THR A 53 -4.63 -12.47 1.98
CA THR A 53 -5.68 -12.89 2.92
C THR A 53 -6.57 -14.04 2.43
N MET A 54 -6.35 -14.50 1.19
CA MET A 54 -7.17 -15.49 0.48
C MET A 54 -8.67 -15.11 0.39
N LYS A 55 -9.01 -13.83 0.57
CA LYS A 55 -10.38 -13.30 0.62
C LYS A 55 -10.54 -12.10 -0.31
N LYS A 56 -11.64 -12.07 -1.08
CA LYS A 56 -11.97 -10.91 -1.92
C LYS A 56 -12.19 -9.66 -1.05
N PRO A 57 -11.62 -8.50 -1.38
CA PRO A 57 -11.86 -7.26 -0.64
C PRO A 57 -13.31 -6.79 -0.81
N ILE A 58 -13.93 -6.33 0.28
CA ILE A 58 -15.27 -5.71 0.24
C ILE A 58 -15.10 -4.24 -0.15
N LEU A 59 -15.43 -3.91 -1.40
CA LEU A 59 -15.27 -2.55 -1.95
C LEU A 59 -16.38 -1.58 -1.54
N ALA A 60 -17.53 -2.07 -1.05
CA ALA A 60 -18.65 -1.23 -0.58
C ALA A 60 -18.30 -0.30 0.60
N ASN A 61 -17.18 -0.56 1.29
CA ASN A 61 -16.67 0.27 2.38
C ASN A 61 -15.69 1.36 1.90
N LEU A 62 -15.41 1.45 0.60
CA LEU A 62 -14.54 2.52 0.07
C LEU A 62 -15.29 3.86 0.08
N LYS A 63 -14.54 4.91 0.43
CA LYS A 63 -15.04 6.29 0.56
C LYS A 63 -14.04 7.28 0.01
N VAL A 64 -14.55 8.38 -0.55
CA VAL A 64 -13.73 9.45 -1.13
C VAL A 64 -12.98 10.18 -0.01
N PHE A 65 -11.65 10.23 -0.11
CA PHE A 65 -10.78 10.87 0.87
C PHE A 65 -11.11 12.37 1.02
N GLY A 66 -11.13 12.86 2.25
CA GLY A 66 -11.40 14.26 2.56
C GLY A 66 -12.86 14.72 2.44
N CYS A 67 -13.79 13.85 2.05
CA CYS A 67 -15.21 14.21 2.01
C CYS A 67 -15.77 14.48 3.43
N HIS A 68 -16.85 15.25 3.49
CA HIS A 68 -17.59 15.46 4.71
C HIS A 68 -18.40 14.21 5.10
N ALA A 69 -18.45 13.94 6.40
CA ALA A 69 -19.23 12.86 6.98
C ALA A 69 -19.87 13.30 8.30
N TYR A 70 -21.14 12.94 8.50
CA TYR A 70 -21.80 13.05 9.79
C TYR A 70 -21.51 11.80 10.63
N VAL A 71 -20.67 11.97 11.65
CA VAL A 71 -20.27 10.88 12.56
C VAL A 71 -21.19 10.85 13.76
N GLN A 72 -21.77 9.69 14.07
CA GLN A 72 -22.66 9.55 15.22
C GLN A 72 -21.91 9.72 16.54
N VAL A 73 -22.37 10.64 17.39
CA VAL A 73 -21.82 10.86 18.74
C VAL A 73 -22.38 9.76 19.67
N PRO A 74 -21.62 9.06 20.52
CA PRO A 74 -22.18 8.08 21.47
C PRO A 74 -23.19 8.73 22.43
N GLN A 75 -24.24 8.01 22.83
CA GLN A 75 -25.30 8.55 23.69
C GLN A 75 -24.76 9.06 25.04
N ASP A 76 -23.73 8.40 25.59
CA ASP A 76 -23.09 8.75 26.87
C ASP A 76 -22.40 10.13 26.83
N LYS A 77 -22.16 10.68 25.63
CA LYS A 77 -21.56 12.00 25.39
C LYS A 77 -22.58 13.06 24.97
N ARG A 78 -23.89 12.78 25.04
CA ARG A 78 -24.97 13.70 24.68
C ARG A 78 -25.83 14.04 25.90
N ALA A 79 -26.04 15.32 26.15
CA ALA A 79 -27.12 15.79 27.00
C ALA A 79 -28.48 15.70 26.27
N LYS A 80 -29.56 15.91 27.03
CA LYS A 80 -30.91 15.99 26.45
C LYS A 80 -30.99 17.23 25.54
N PHE A 81 -31.37 17.01 24.28
CA PHE A 81 -31.40 17.98 23.15
C PHE A 81 -30.07 18.23 22.40
N ASP A 82 -28.97 17.57 22.76
CA ASP A 82 -27.73 17.69 21.97
C ASP A 82 -27.83 17.05 20.57
N SER A 83 -27.06 17.61 19.63
CA SER A 83 -26.88 17.07 18.27
C SER A 83 -26.45 15.61 18.30
N LYS A 84 -27.14 14.76 17.53
CA LYS A 84 -26.87 13.30 17.48
C LYS A 84 -25.60 12.93 16.69
N SER A 85 -25.11 13.85 15.86
CA SER A 85 -23.96 13.67 14.97
C SER A 85 -23.12 14.94 14.89
N SER A 86 -21.80 14.77 14.80
CA SER A 86 -20.86 15.85 14.48
C SER A 86 -20.59 15.89 12.98
N LEU A 87 -20.36 17.09 12.43
CA LEU A 87 -19.76 17.24 11.10
C LEU A 87 -18.25 16.98 11.21
N CYS A 88 -17.76 16.03 10.43
CA CYS A 88 -16.35 15.66 10.38
C CYS A 88 -15.86 15.52 8.94
N ARG A 89 -14.55 15.64 8.75
CA ARG A 89 -13.82 15.32 7.52
C ARG A 89 -13.29 13.88 7.59
N PHE A 90 -13.44 13.11 6.52
CA PHE A 90 -12.92 11.75 6.44
C PHE A 90 -11.42 11.73 6.11
N LEU A 91 -10.61 11.13 6.98
CA LEU A 91 -9.15 11.04 6.82
C LEU A 91 -8.66 9.68 6.33
N GLY A 92 -9.44 8.61 6.47
CA GLY A 92 -9.03 7.28 6.02
C GLY A 92 -9.55 6.14 6.89
N TYR A 93 -8.87 5.00 6.83
CA TYR A 93 -9.31 3.76 7.46
C TYR A 93 -8.51 3.49 8.75
N ALA A 94 -9.16 2.97 9.79
CA ALA A 94 -8.47 2.54 11.01
C ALA A 94 -7.69 1.23 10.75
N GLU A 95 -6.49 1.12 11.32
CA GLU A 95 -5.58 0.01 11.03
C GLU A 95 -6.04 -1.32 11.66
N HIS A 96 -6.45 -1.29 12.94
CA HIS A 96 -6.75 -2.50 13.72
C HIS A 96 -8.25 -2.81 13.83
N GLN A 97 -9.12 -2.00 13.22
CA GLN A 97 -10.57 -2.06 13.41
C GLN A 97 -11.32 -1.80 12.10
N LYS A 98 -12.53 -2.35 11.95
CA LYS A 98 -13.43 -2.06 10.82
C LYS A 98 -14.17 -0.73 11.03
N SER A 99 -13.39 0.34 11.12
CA SER A 99 -13.84 1.71 11.38
C SER A 99 -13.03 2.71 10.55
N TYR A 100 -13.51 3.94 10.52
CA TYR A 100 -12.96 5.04 9.75
C TYR A 100 -12.34 6.07 10.71
N ARG A 101 -11.31 6.76 10.23
CA ARG A 101 -10.67 7.91 10.88
C ARG A 101 -11.31 9.19 10.35
N PHE A 102 -11.67 10.06 11.27
CA PHE A 102 -12.30 11.35 11.01
C PHE A 102 -11.62 12.45 11.81
N GLU A 103 -11.76 13.68 11.33
CA GLU A 103 -11.41 14.90 12.04
C GLU A 103 -12.67 15.75 12.20
N GLU A 104 -12.97 16.18 13.42
CA GLU A 104 -14.14 17.03 13.68
C GLU A 104 -13.86 18.47 13.27
N VAL A 105 -14.63 19.00 12.32
CA VAL A 105 -14.36 20.30 11.67
C VAL A 105 -14.37 21.47 12.66
N SER A 106 -15.14 21.37 13.74
CA SER A 106 -15.25 22.42 14.77
C SER A 106 -14.13 22.41 15.81
N THR A 107 -13.37 21.31 15.96
CA THR A 107 -12.40 21.14 17.06
C THR A 107 -11.01 20.67 16.60
N GLY A 108 -10.87 20.18 15.38
CA GLY A 108 -9.67 19.47 14.91
C GLY A 108 -9.44 18.11 15.59
N ALA A 109 -10.40 17.62 16.39
CA ALA A 109 -10.23 16.39 17.16
C ALA A 109 -10.36 15.15 16.27
N ILE A 110 -9.38 14.25 16.35
CA ILE A 110 -9.43 12.96 15.65
C ILE A 110 -10.42 12.01 16.34
N LYS A 111 -11.36 11.47 15.58
CA LYS A 111 -12.41 10.55 16.02
C LYS A 111 -12.35 9.28 15.18
N ILE A 112 -12.46 8.13 15.83
CA ILE A 112 -12.57 6.83 15.16
C ILE A 112 -13.99 6.33 15.35
N SER A 113 -14.71 6.04 14.27
CA SER A 113 -16.06 5.51 14.31
C SER A 113 -16.34 4.60 13.12
N ARG A 114 -17.24 3.63 13.30
CA ARG A 114 -17.80 2.84 12.20
C ARG A 114 -19.08 3.46 11.64
N ASP A 115 -19.84 4.13 12.50
CA ASP A 115 -21.17 4.64 12.20
C ASP A 115 -21.07 6.12 11.79
N ALA A 116 -21.07 6.34 10.47
CA ALA A 116 -21.02 7.65 9.85
C ALA A 116 -21.81 7.66 8.53
N THR A 117 -22.44 8.80 8.23
CA THR A 117 -23.10 9.05 6.93
C THR A 117 -22.19 9.95 6.11
N PHE A 118 -21.75 9.47 4.95
CA PHE A 118 -20.79 10.17 4.08
C PHE A 118 -21.52 11.02 3.03
N MET A 119 -20.99 12.21 2.77
CA MET A 119 -21.42 13.12 1.71
C MET A 119 -20.24 13.27 0.75
N GLU A 120 -20.09 12.26 -0.12
CA GLU A 120 -18.91 12.09 -0.99
C GLU A 120 -18.78 13.20 -2.04
N ASP A 121 -19.82 14.03 -2.22
CA ASP A 121 -19.85 15.23 -3.06
C ASP A 121 -19.44 16.53 -2.33
N LYS A 122 -19.23 16.53 -1.01
CA LYS A 122 -18.99 17.75 -0.20
C LYS A 122 -17.57 17.82 0.38
N PHE A 123 -16.85 18.89 0.06
CA PHE A 123 -15.47 19.16 0.53
C PHE A 123 -15.35 20.60 1.05
N ASP A 124 -14.22 20.92 1.70
CA ASP A 124 -14.00 22.24 2.31
C ASP A 124 -13.94 23.37 1.27
N GLU A 125 -13.39 23.10 0.09
CA GLU A 125 -13.34 24.03 -1.05
C GLU A 125 -14.67 24.13 -1.83
N GLY A 126 -15.67 23.33 -1.46
CA GLY A 126 -16.98 23.29 -2.12
C GLY A 126 -17.37 21.90 -2.63
N PRO A 127 -18.48 21.79 -3.38
CA PRO A 127 -18.96 20.52 -3.89
C PRO A 127 -18.17 20.05 -5.12
N ARG A 128 -17.96 18.74 -5.25
CA ARG A 128 -17.44 18.09 -6.47
C ARG A 128 -18.60 17.41 -7.21
N ASN A 129 -18.69 17.60 -8.53
CA ASN A 129 -19.69 16.96 -9.38
C ASN A 129 -19.03 15.82 -10.17
N TYR A 130 -19.40 14.57 -9.89
CA TYR A 130 -18.88 13.37 -10.58
C TYR A 130 -19.73 12.92 -11.76
N ASN A 131 -20.87 13.56 -12.01
CA ASN A 131 -21.77 13.23 -13.12
C ASN A 131 -21.40 13.96 -14.43
N ASP A 132 -20.29 14.70 -14.43
CA ASP A 132 -19.74 15.36 -15.62
C ASP A 132 -18.67 14.43 -16.22
N GLU A 133 -18.82 14.00 -17.48
CA GLU A 133 -18.01 12.91 -18.06
C GLU A 133 -16.52 13.27 -18.28
N SER A 134 -16.11 14.51 -17.98
CA SER A 134 -14.76 15.02 -18.26
C SER A 134 -13.65 14.53 -17.32
N SER A 135 -13.94 13.65 -16.34
CA SER A 135 -13.02 13.31 -15.24
C SER A 135 -12.36 11.92 -15.33
N VAL A 136 -12.49 11.20 -16.44
CA VAL A 136 -11.79 9.92 -16.64
C VAL A 136 -10.34 10.18 -17.03
N VAL A 137 -9.45 10.24 -16.05
CA VAL A 137 -8.00 10.14 -16.28
C VAL A 137 -7.65 8.66 -16.52
N GLU A 138 -7.44 8.31 -17.80
CA GLU A 138 -6.80 7.04 -18.15
C GLU A 138 -5.35 7.08 -17.68
N PHE A 139 -5.01 6.18 -16.74
CA PHE A 139 -3.63 5.95 -16.32
C PHE A 139 -3.00 4.99 -17.32
N ASP A 140 -2.26 5.52 -18.29
CA ASP A 140 -1.42 4.71 -19.16
C ASP A 140 -0.19 4.23 -18.37
N ASP A 141 -0.28 3.02 -17.81
CA ASP A 141 0.84 2.31 -17.16
C ASP A 141 1.84 1.82 -18.22
N HIS A 142 2.50 2.76 -18.92
CA HIS A 142 3.71 2.53 -19.72
C HIS A 142 4.94 2.68 -18.82
N ASP A 143 5.28 1.61 -18.10
CA ASP A 143 6.62 1.44 -17.54
C ASP A 143 7.57 1.11 -18.71
N GLU A 144 8.20 2.13 -19.30
CA GLU A 144 9.29 1.98 -20.27
C GLU A 144 10.58 1.55 -19.54
N ASP A 145 10.83 0.24 -19.50
CA ASP A 145 12.15 -0.29 -19.14
C ASP A 145 13.15 -0.02 -20.28
N GLU A 146 13.87 1.11 -20.22
CA GLU A 146 15.02 1.39 -21.11
C GLU A 146 16.17 0.39 -20.86
N GLU A 147 16.14 -0.75 -21.55
CA GLU A 147 17.33 -1.60 -21.70
C GLU A 147 18.35 -0.91 -22.64
N LYS A 148 19.34 -0.24 -22.06
CA LYS A 148 20.49 0.28 -22.82
C LYS A 148 21.48 -0.84 -23.13
N GLU A 149 21.31 -1.48 -24.29
CA GLU A 149 22.43 -2.12 -24.98
C GLU A 149 23.35 -1.03 -25.57
N GLU A 150 24.53 -0.83 -24.99
CA GLU A 150 25.65 -0.21 -25.70
C GLU A 150 26.44 -1.29 -26.43
N GLY A 151 26.08 -1.48 -27.70
CA GLY A 151 26.80 -2.30 -28.66
C GLY A 151 28.20 -1.73 -28.94
N LYS A 152 29.15 -2.64 -29.10
CA LYS A 152 30.58 -2.37 -29.24
C LYS A 152 30.96 -1.91 -30.65
N THR A 153 31.89 -0.94 -30.76
CA THR A 153 32.69 -0.67 -31.97
C THR A 153 34.17 -0.77 -31.63
N ASP A 154 34.90 -1.63 -32.34
CA ASP A 154 36.36 -1.73 -32.28
C ASP A 154 37.02 -0.68 -33.18
N ASP A 155 38.20 -0.18 -32.78
CA ASP A 155 39.23 0.39 -33.65
C ASP A 155 40.61 0.24 -32.95
N ASP A 156 41.60 -0.30 -33.68
CA ASP A 156 42.92 -0.70 -33.16
C ASP A 156 43.98 0.42 -33.21
N MET A 157 44.95 0.43 -32.28
CA MET A 157 46.38 0.69 -32.56
C MET A 157 47.31 0.51 -31.31
N ASP A 158 48.17 -0.53 -31.39
CA ASP A 158 49.63 -0.62 -31.06
C ASP A 158 50.25 0.39 -30.04
N SER A 159 51.13 0.04 -29.08
CA SER A 159 52.01 -1.13 -28.80
C SER A 159 52.30 -1.22 -27.26
N SER A 160 53.13 -2.06 -26.62
CA SER A 160 53.99 -3.24 -26.92
C SER A 160 54.47 -3.88 -25.58
N ASP A 161 55.03 -5.11 -25.65
CA ASP A 161 56.00 -5.82 -24.78
C ASP A 161 55.90 -5.78 -23.22
N ASP A 162 55.67 -6.94 -22.58
CA ASP A 162 56.72 -7.78 -21.95
C ASP A 162 56.15 -9.18 -21.53
N ASP A 163 57.01 -10.20 -21.39
CA ASP A 163 56.65 -11.63 -21.33
C ASP A 163 56.32 -12.20 -19.93
N ASN A 164 55.36 -13.14 -19.83
CA ASN A 164 55.57 -14.46 -19.16
C ASN A 164 54.44 -15.49 -19.38
N GLU A 165 54.77 -16.79 -19.39
CA GLU A 165 53.84 -17.93 -19.50
C GLU A 165 53.23 -18.34 -18.13
N ASP A 166 51.99 -18.86 -18.06
CA ASP A 166 51.76 -20.33 -17.96
C ASP A 166 50.28 -20.81 -17.80
N THR A 167 50.02 -22.01 -18.35
CA THR A 167 48.91 -23.00 -18.18
C THR A 167 47.43 -22.66 -17.79
N ARG A 168 46.53 -22.95 -18.76
CA ARG A 168 45.33 -23.84 -18.71
C ARG A 168 44.26 -23.78 -17.57
N SER A 169 43.01 -23.60 -18.03
CA SER A 169 41.79 -24.39 -17.71
C SER A 169 40.63 -23.69 -16.96
N SER A 170 39.59 -23.41 -17.74
CA SER A 170 38.20 -23.07 -17.44
C SER A 170 37.62 -23.36 -16.04
N LYS A 171 36.99 -22.34 -15.45
CA LYS A 171 35.64 -22.43 -14.83
C LYS A 171 35.01 -21.06 -14.59
N SER A 172 33.75 -20.92 -14.99
CA SER A 172 32.91 -19.74 -14.81
C SER A 172 32.62 -19.45 -13.33
N ASN A 173 32.75 -18.20 -12.88
CA ASN A 173 32.26 -17.75 -11.58
C ASN A 173 31.65 -16.34 -11.65
N ILE A 174 30.32 -16.28 -11.52
CA ILE A 174 29.54 -15.03 -11.48
C ILE A 174 29.75 -14.38 -10.10
N LYS A 175 30.39 -13.20 -10.07
CA LYS A 175 30.73 -12.49 -8.83
C LYS A 175 29.49 -11.76 -8.29
N ARG A 176 28.82 -12.35 -7.29
CA ARG A 176 27.66 -11.73 -6.61
C ARG A 176 28.09 -10.57 -5.71
N HIS A 177 27.29 -9.50 -5.69
CA HIS A 177 27.60 -8.26 -4.96
C HIS A 177 27.45 -8.40 -3.43
N THR A 178 28.26 -7.66 -2.68
CA THR A 178 28.53 -7.82 -1.23
C THR A 178 27.40 -7.51 -0.24
N ARG A 179 26.14 -7.30 -0.69
CA ARG A 179 25.06 -6.79 0.18
C ARG A 179 24.10 -7.87 0.73
N THR A 180 24.23 -9.13 0.35
CA THR A 180 23.31 -10.21 0.77
C THR A 180 23.78 -11.05 1.99
N GLN A 181 24.98 -10.83 2.52
CA GLN A 181 25.54 -11.70 3.58
C GLN A 181 25.00 -11.44 5.01
N SER A 182 24.20 -10.39 5.24
CA SER A 182 23.87 -9.91 6.59
C SER A 182 22.51 -10.33 7.17
N LEU A 183 21.75 -11.20 6.50
CA LEU A 183 20.42 -11.64 7.01
C LEU A 183 20.26 -13.16 7.27
N GLU A 184 21.18 -14.01 6.81
CA GLU A 184 21.06 -15.47 7.02
C GLU A 184 21.44 -15.94 8.44
N LYS A 185 22.05 -15.08 9.26
CA LYS A 185 22.49 -15.43 10.63
C LYS A 185 21.43 -15.28 11.73
N ALA A 186 20.19 -14.91 11.39
CA ALA A 186 19.18 -14.49 12.38
C ALA A 186 17.84 -15.25 12.35
N THR A 187 17.81 -16.49 11.85
CA THR A 187 16.63 -17.38 12.05
C THR A 187 17.01 -18.86 12.14
N VAL A 188 17.50 -19.27 13.32
CA VAL A 188 17.39 -20.66 13.79
C VAL A 188 16.53 -20.63 15.05
N ILE A 189 15.23 -20.88 14.88
CA ILE A 189 14.31 -21.12 16.00
C ILE A 189 14.05 -22.61 16.02
N GLN A 190 14.63 -23.30 17.01
CA GLN A 190 14.38 -24.72 17.23
C GLN A 190 12.95 -24.93 17.75
N VAL A 191 12.20 -25.81 17.08
CA VAL A 191 10.94 -26.35 17.59
C VAL A 191 11.25 -27.69 18.29
N PRO A 192 10.90 -27.87 19.57
CA PRO A 192 11.09 -29.16 20.24
C PRO A 192 10.18 -30.25 19.67
N SER A 193 10.68 -31.48 19.61
CA SER A 193 9.90 -32.66 19.23
C SER A 193 9.05 -33.13 20.41
N GLU A 194 7.75 -33.37 20.20
CA GLU A 194 6.90 -34.10 21.16
C GLU A 194 6.94 -35.61 20.86
N GLU A 195 6.71 -36.43 21.89
CA GLU A 195 6.99 -37.87 21.89
C GLU A 195 5.88 -38.74 21.30
N HIS A 196 6.28 -39.89 20.76
CA HIS A 196 5.39 -40.97 20.36
C HIS A 196 4.62 -41.53 21.57
N THR A 197 3.28 -41.45 21.56
CA THR A 197 2.44 -42.25 22.48
C THR A 197 1.76 -43.38 21.70
N GLU A 198 2.09 -44.62 22.06
CA GLU A 198 1.68 -45.86 21.39
C GLU A 198 0.21 -46.20 21.64
N VAL A 199 -0.59 -46.37 20.58
CA VAL A 199 -1.98 -46.84 20.66
C VAL A 199 -2.06 -48.35 20.93
N ARG A 200 -2.30 -48.74 22.18
CA ARG A 200 -2.65 -50.13 22.53
C ARG A 200 -4.14 -50.38 22.42
N ARG A 201 -4.50 -51.35 21.56
CA ARG A 201 -5.86 -51.87 21.37
C ARG A 201 -6.35 -52.58 22.62
N LEU A 202 -7.63 -52.42 22.97
CA LEU A 202 -8.33 -53.39 23.81
C LEU A 202 -8.68 -54.64 22.98
N SER A 203 -8.55 -55.81 23.60
CA SER A 203 -9.18 -57.05 23.15
C SER A 203 -9.48 -57.96 24.34
N MET A 204 -10.78 -58.22 24.56
CA MET A 204 -11.38 -59.10 25.58
C MET A 204 -11.14 -58.71 27.04
#